data_AF-A0A0N4XS14-F1
#
_entry.id   AF-A0A0N4XS14-F1
#
_cell.length_a   1.000
_cell.length_b   1.000
_cell.length_c   1.000
_cell.angle_alpha   90.00
_cell.angle_beta   90.00
_cell.angle_gamma   90.00
#
_symmetry.space_group_name_H-M   'P 1'
#
loop_
_entity.id
_entity.type
_entity.pdbx_description
1 polymer ?
#
loop_
_entity_poly.entity_id
_entity_poly.type
_entity_poly.pdbx_seq_one_letter_code
_entity_poly.pdbx_strand_id
1 'polypeptide(L)'
;MFGDLGHGLIMLFAAIFFILKEKQLEAARIKDEIFQTFFGGRYLIFLMGVFSIYTGFLYNDVYSKSMNIFGSGWTNCYDLRDIERLKYSEEKQLMLIPENAYDTAGGPYPIGVDPIWNLAEANKLTFLNSMKMKLSVILGVSQMAFGVLLSYQNYKFVFLQLKLNCIS
;
A
#
# COMPACT_ATOMS: atom_id res chain seq x y z
N MET A 1 -2.72 -1.63 6.02
CA MET A 1 -4.01 -1.13 6.56
C MET A 1 -4.23 0.32 6.16
N PHE A 2 -3.25 1.21 6.35
CA PHE A 2 -3.28 2.56 5.80
C PHE A 2 -2.43 2.60 4.52
N GLY A 3 -3.03 2.85 3.37
CA GLY A 3 -2.40 2.69 2.05
C GLY A 3 -3.01 3.62 1.02
N ASP A 4 -3.11 4.89 1.37
CA ASP A 4 -3.51 5.98 0.49
C ASP A 4 -2.32 6.94 0.35
N LEU A 5 -1.99 7.27 -0.89
CA LEU A 5 -0.90 8.17 -1.22
C LEU A 5 -1.20 9.60 -0.74
N GLY A 6 -2.44 10.07 -0.91
CA GLY A 6 -2.85 11.43 -0.57
C GLY A 6 -2.78 11.68 0.93
N HIS A 7 -3.43 10.82 1.72
CA HIS A 7 -3.39 10.91 3.18
C HIS A 7 -1.97 10.64 3.72
N GLY A 8 -1.22 9.73 3.10
CA GLY A 8 0.18 9.47 3.44
C GLY A 8 1.07 10.70 3.28
N LEU A 9 0.87 11.50 2.22
CA LEU A 9 1.57 12.76 2.00
C LEU A 9 1.23 13.79 3.08
N ILE A 10 -0.04 13.94 3.46
CA ILE A 10 -0.44 14.85 4.56
C ILE A 10 0.25 14.45 5.86
N MET A 11 0.23 13.16 6.21
CA MET A 11 0.89 12.66 7.42
C MET A 11 2.41 12.88 7.38
N LEU A 12 3.04 12.69 6.21
CA LEU A 12 4.47 12.94 6.03
C LEU A 12 4.81 14.42 6.21
N PHE A 13 4.04 15.35 5.62
CA PHE A 13 4.25 16.78 5.81
C PHE A 13 4.06 17.21 7.26
N ALA A 14 3.02 16.70 7.93
CA ALA A 14 2.80 16.95 9.35
C ALA A 14 3.96 16.44 10.21
N ALA A 15 4.48 15.23 9.92
CA ALA A 15 5.61 14.67 10.63
C ALA A 15 6.91 15.45 10.40
N ILE A 16 7.18 15.87 9.15
CA ILE A 16 8.33 16.72 8.84
C ILE A 16 8.24 18.05 9.59
N PHE A 17 7.04 18.66 9.64
CA PHE A 17 6.83 19.87 10.40
C PHE A 17 7.20 19.69 11.89
N PHE A 18 6.77 18.59 12.51
CA PHE A 18 7.11 18.27 13.90
C PHE A 18 8.62 18.06 14.10
N ILE A 19 9.30 17.42 13.15
CA ILE A 19 10.75 17.19 13.22
C ILE A 19 11.52 18.51 13.06
N LEU A 20 11.16 19.36 12.09
CA LEU A 20 11.85 20.64 11.86
C LEU A 20 11.64 21.63 13.03
N LYS A 21 10.48 21.58 13.68
CA LYS A 21 10.11 22.47 14.79
C LYS A 21 10.39 21.87 16.17
N GLU A 22 11.15 20.78 16.26
CA GLU A 22 11.34 20.06 17.52
C GLU A 22 11.90 20.96 18.64
N LYS A 23 12.89 21.81 18.34
CA LYS A 23 13.51 22.70 19.33
C LYS A 23 12.56 23.76 19.87
N GLN A 24 11.65 24.26 19.02
CA GLN A 24 10.67 25.27 19.41
C GLN A 24 9.54 24.66 20.24
N LEU A 25 9.10 23.45 19.87
CA LEU A 25 8.04 22.72 20.56
C LEU A 25 8.48 22.14 21.90
N GLU A 26 9.74 21.70 21.99
CA GLU A 26 10.34 21.25 23.25
C GLU A 26 10.49 22.42 24.24
N ALA A 27 10.89 23.60 23.75
CA ALA A 27 10.97 24.82 24.55
C ALA A 27 9.59 25.31 25.05
N ALA A 28 8.52 25.04 24.29
CA ALA A 28 7.16 25.46 24.65
C ALA A 28 6.54 24.67 25.82
N ARG A 29 7.14 23.54 26.24
CA ARG A 29 6.71 22.72 27.41
C ARG A 29 5.19 22.55 27.52
N ILE A 30 4.55 22.18 26.41
CA ILE A 30 3.10 21.94 26.37
C ILE A 30 2.77 20.71 27.25
N LYS A 31 1.80 20.87 28.17
CA LYS A 31 1.43 19.85 29.17
C LYS A 31 0.31 18.90 28.70
N ASP A 32 -0.15 19.04 27.47
CA ASP A 32 -1.21 18.20 26.93
C ASP A 32 -0.69 16.79 26.62
N GLU A 33 -1.31 15.78 27.23
CA GLU A 33 -0.91 14.37 27.11
C GLU A 33 -0.96 13.86 25.65
N ILE A 34 -1.98 14.28 24.91
CA ILE A 34 -2.13 13.95 23.48
C ILE A 34 -0.93 14.49 22.71
N PHE A 35 -0.58 15.77 22.92
CA PHE A 35 0.50 16.42 22.22
C PHE A 35 1.86 15.78 22.55
N GLN A 36 2.09 15.42 23.83
CA GLN A 36 3.31 14.73 24.25
C GLN A 36 3.45 13.34 23.61
N THR A 37 2.36 12.59 23.50
CA THR A 37 2.37 11.27 22.85
C THR A 37 2.75 11.38 21.36
N PHE A 38 2.16 12.33 20.64
CA PHE A 38 2.49 12.59 19.23
C PHE A 38 3.93 13.09 19.06
N PHE A 39 4.40 13.97 19.94
CA PHE A 39 5.77 14.50 19.89
C PHE A 39 6.83 13.42 20.19
N GLY A 40 6.55 12.54 21.15
CA GLY A 40 7.39 11.36 21.44
C GLY A 40 7.45 10.40 20.24
N GLY A 41 6.33 10.25 19.53
CA GLY A 41 6.20 9.40 18.34
C GLY A 41 6.61 10.04 17.01
N ARG A 42 7.25 11.22 16.97
CA ARG A 42 7.51 11.97 15.72
C ARG A 42 8.19 11.17 14.61
N TYR A 43 9.17 10.34 14.96
CA TYR A 43 9.86 9.48 13.99
C TYR A 43 9.01 8.28 13.53
N LEU A 44 8.15 7.76 14.40
CA LEU A 44 7.20 6.70 14.03
C LEU A 44 6.17 7.23 13.02
N ILE A 45 5.61 8.42 13.26
CA ILE A 45 4.64 9.06 12.35
C ILE A 45 5.30 9.36 11.01
N PHE A 46 6.55 9.82 11.01
CA PHE A 46 7.32 10.02 9.77
C PHE A 46 7.47 8.72 8.98
N LEU A 47 7.91 7.64 9.63
CA LEU A 47 8.10 6.34 9.00
C LEU A 47 6.78 5.75 8.50
N MET A 48 5.70 5.91 9.27
CA MET A 48 4.34 5.52 8.86
C MET A 48 3.88 6.29 7.62
N GLY A 49 4.17 7.58 7.52
CA GLY A 49 3.87 8.41 6.34
C GLY A 49 4.61 7.91 5.10
N VAL A 50 5.92 7.65 5.20
CA VAL A 50 6.73 7.14 4.08
C VAL A 50 6.22 5.77 3.60
N PHE A 51 5.96 4.83 4.50
CA PHE A 51 5.42 3.51 4.13
C PHE A 51 3.98 3.58 3.60
N SER A 52 3.16 4.53 4.07
CA SER A 52 1.84 4.78 3.50
C SER A 52 1.93 5.26 2.05
N ILE A 53 2.88 6.14 1.73
CA ILE A 53 3.08 6.61 0.36
C ILE A 53 3.52 5.46 -0.55
N TYR A 54 4.49 4.65 -0.10
CA TYR A 54 4.96 3.48 -0.85
C TYR A 54 3.82 2.48 -1.14
N THR A 55 3.01 2.15 -0.13
CA THR A 55 1.86 1.26 -0.32
C THR A 55 0.74 1.91 -1.13
N GLY A 56 0.55 3.22 -1.03
CA GLY A 56 -0.38 3.99 -1.88
C GLY A 56 0.01 3.95 -3.36
N PHE A 57 1.30 4.04 -3.68
CA PHE A 57 1.81 3.83 -5.05
C PHE A 57 1.56 2.39 -5.53
N LEU A 58 1.72 1.40 -4.65
CA LEU A 58 1.46 0.00 -5.00
C LEU A 58 -0.03 -0.26 -5.31
N TYR A 59 -0.95 0.37 -4.58
CA TYR A 59 -2.38 0.28 -4.88
C TYR A 59 -2.83 1.23 -5.99
N ASN A 60 -1.98 2.18 -6.39
CA ASN A 60 -2.30 3.26 -7.32
C ASN A 60 -3.59 4.00 -6.93
N ASP A 61 -3.69 4.36 -5.64
CA ASP A 61 -4.85 5.04 -5.06
C ASP A 61 -4.41 6.37 -4.43
N VAL A 62 -4.91 7.47 -5.01
CA VAL A 62 -4.71 8.85 -4.57
C VAL A 62 -6.09 9.45 -4.30
N TYR A 63 -6.48 9.58 -3.03
CA TYR A 63 -7.81 10.09 -2.66
C TYR A 63 -8.97 9.41 -3.42
N SER A 64 -8.93 8.08 -3.57
CA SER A 64 -9.91 7.29 -4.35
C SER A 64 -9.84 7.46 -5.87
N LYS A 65 -8.80 8.11 -6.41
CA LYS A 65 -8.51 8.23 -7.84
C LYS A 65 -7.24 7.49 -8.21
N SER A 66 -7.23 6.88 -9.40
CA SER A 66 -6.06 6.18 -9.92
C SER A 66 -5.26 7.06 -10.87
N MET A 67 -3.93 6.97 -10.82
CA MET A 67 -3.05 7.72 -11.72
C MET A 67 -2.62 6.84 -12.90
N ASN A 68 -2.87 7.29 -14.12
CA ASN A 68 -2.40 6.62 -15.33
C ASN A 68 -1.02 7.17 -15.73
N ILE A 69 0.04 6.55 -15.21
CA ILE A 69 1.42 7.01 -15.41
C ILE A 69 2.08 6.28 -16.60
N PHE A 70 1.79 4.99 -16.78
CA PHE A 70 2.47 4.15 -17.78
C PHE A 70 1.58 3.71 -18.96
N GLY A 71 0.32 4.15 -19.00
CA GLY A 71 -0.69 3.63 -19.92
C GLY A 71 -1.34 2.36 -19.37
N SER A 72 -2.64 2.19 -19.57
CA SER A 72 -3.34 0.97 -19.14
C SER A 72 -3.06 -0.16 -20.13
N GLY A 73 -2.87 -1.39 -19.64
CA GLY A 73 -2.76 -2.58 -20.47
C GLY A 73 -4.10 -3.07 -21.02
N TRP A 74 -5.19 -2.38 -20.64
CA TRP A 74 -6.54 -2.70 -21.07
C TRP A 74 -7.02 -1.69 -22.11
N THR A 75 -7.56 -2.21 -23.21
CA THR A 75 -8.14 -1.41 -24.29
C THR A 75 -9.60 -1.79 -24.50
N ASN A 76 -10.37 -0.84 -25.01
CA ASN A 76 -11.76 -1.11 -25.35
C ASN A 76 -11.82 -1.99 -26.61
N CYS A 77 -12.33 -3.21 -26.48
CA CYS A 77 -12.50 -4.16 -27.57
C CYS A 77 -13.80 -3.97 -28.37
N TYR A 78 -14.67 -3.02 -27.97
CA TYR A 78 -15.93 -2.74 -28.65
C TYR A 78 -15.81 -1.54 -29.59
N ASP A 79 -16.30 -1.66 -30.82
CA ASP A 79 -16.38 -0.55 -31.76
C ASP A 79 -17.44 0.45 -31.30
N LEU A 80 -17.14 1.75 -31.41
CA LEU A 80 -18.07 2.83 -31.03
C LEU A 80 -19.38 2.74 -31.82
N ARG A 81 -19.34 2.23 -33.04
CA ARG A 81 -20.53 2.06 -33.91
C ARG A 81 -21.46 0.95 -33.41
N ASP A 82 -20.92 -0.10 -32.82
CA ASP A 82 -21.70 -1.18 -32.23
C ASP A 82 -22.32 -0.74 -30.89
N ILE A 83 -21.58 0.08 -30.12
CA ILE A 83 -22.09 0.73 -28.90
C ILE A 83 -23.22 1.72 -29.23
N GLU A 84 -23.16 2.43 -30.36
CA GLU A 84 -24.18 3.41 -30.77
C GLU A 84 -25.42 2.75 -31.41
N ARG A 85 -25.25 1.63 -32.13
CA ARG A 85 -26.37 0.83 -32.69
C ARG A 85 -27.17 0.11 -31.62
N LEU A 86 -26.48 -0.42 -30.62
CA LEU A 86 -27.12 -0.91 -29.41
C LEU A 86 -27.56 0.34 -28.67
N LYS A 87 -28.81 0.78 -28.84
CA LYS A 87 -29.40 1.92 -28.11
C LYS A 87 -29.25 1.66 -26.59
N TYR A 88 -28.10 2.02 -26.03
CA TYR A 88 -27.65 1.60 -24.71
C TYR A 88 -28.47 2.38 -23.71
N SER A 89 -29.47 1.72 -23.13
CA SER A 89 -30.17 2.20 -21.94
C SER A 89 -29.11 2.54 -20.89
N GLU A 90 -29.26 3.69 -20.22
CA GLU A 90 -28.24 4.36 -19.38
C GLU A 90 -27.57 3.52 -18.27
N GLU A 91 -27.96 2.26 -18.06
CA GLU A 91 -27.56 1.45 -16.90
C GLU A 91 -27.06 0.03 -17.23
N LYS A 92 -26.64 -0.27 -18.47
CA LYS A 92 -26.16 -1.63 -18.79
C LYS A 92 -24.63 -1.75 -18.66
N GLN A 93 -24.18 -2.48 -17.64
CA GLN A 93 -22.77 -2.77 -17.39
C GLN A 93 -22.18 -3.65 -18.52
N LEU A 94 -21.13 -3.16 -19.16
CA LEU A 94 -20.32 -3.89 -20.14
C LEU A 94 -19.18 -4.63 -19.41
N MET A 95 -18.99 -5.90 -19.76
CA MET A 95 -17.83 -6.68 -19.28
C MET A 95 -16.81 -6.79 -20.41
N LEU A 96 -15.59 -6.33 -20.15
CA LEU A 96 -14.47 -6.55 -21.07
C LEU A 96 -14.01 -8.00 -20.95
N ILE A 97 -14.06 -8.74 -22.07
CA ILE A 97 -13.58 -10.12 -22.14
C ILE A 97 -12.04 -10.06 -22.20
N PRO A 98 -11.32 -10.71 -21.27
CA PRO A 98 -9.87 -10.58 -21.15
C PRO A 98 -9.12 -11.01 -22.41
N GLU A 99 -9.65 -11.97 -23.17
CA GLU A 99 -9.02 -12.47 -24.41
C GLU A 99 -8.90 -11.40 -25.51
N ASN A 100 -9.82 -10.44 -25.55
CA ASN A 100 -9.86 -9.42 -26.61
C ASN A 100 -9.48 -8.02 -26.10
N ALA A 101 -9.65 -7.75 -24.80
CA ALA A 101 -9.46 -6.43 -24.22
C ALA A 101 -8.08 -6.24 -23.56
N TYR A 102 -7.41 -7.33 -23.19
CA TYR A 102 -6.10 -7.27 -22.56
C TYR A 102 -5.00 -7.32 -23.62
N ASP A 103 -4.13 -6.31 -23.63
CA ASP A 103 -2.96 -6.32 -24.49
C ASP A 103 -1.95 -7.35 -23.98
N THR A 104 -1.94 -8.50 -24.66
CA THR A 104 -1.04 -9.61 -24.32
C THR A 104 0.42 -9.31 -24.69
N ALA A 105 0.65 -8.35 -25.61
CA ALA A 105 1.99 -7.95 -26.03
C ALA A 105 2.62 -6.92 -25.08
N GLY A 106 1.82 -6.01 -24.51
CA GLY A 106 2.26 -4.97 -23.57
C GLY A 106 2.56 -5.46 -22.14
N GLY A 107 2.03 -6.62 -21.75
CA GLY A 107 2.25 -7.19 -20.42
C GLY A 107 1.55 -6.43 -19.27
N PRO A 108 1.73 -6.86 -18.02
CA PRO A 108 1.05 -6.25 -16.87
C PRO A 108 1.59 -4.84 -16.58
N TYR A 109 0.75 -4.00 -15.96
CA TYR A 109 1.13 -2.65 -15.55
C TYR A 109 2.41 -2.68 -14.68
N PRO A 110 3.45 -1.90 -15.02
CA PRO A 110 4.79 -2.10 -14.48
C PRO A 110 4.93 -1.78 -12.99
N ILE A 111 4.12 -0.86 -12.46
CA ILE A 111 4.17 -0.46 -11.05
C ILE A 111 2.77 -0.31 -10.48
N GLY A 112 2.40 -1.20 -9.56
CA GLY A 112 1.13 -1.14 -8.84
C GLY A 112 -0.06 -1.67 -9.64
N VAL A 113 -1.27 -1.26 -9.25
CA VAL A 113 -2.51 -1.72 -9.88
C VAL A 113 -2.84 -0.86 -11.10
N ASP A 114 -3.26 -1.51 -12.19
CA ASP A 114 -3.71 -0.83 -13.40
C ASP A 114 -4.89 0.13 -13.09
N PRO A 115 -4.82 1.41 -13.51
CA PRO A 115 -5.86 2.40 -13.31
C PRO A 115 -7.27 1.96 -13.75
N ILE A 116 -7.37 1.08 -14.75
CA ILE A 116 -8.64 0.58 -15.30
C ILE A 116 -9.51 -0.05 -14.21
N TRP A 117 -8.90 -0.68 -13.21
CA TRP A 117 -9.62 -1.37 -12.14
C TRP A 117 -10.33 -0.39 -11.22
N ASN A 118 -9.88 0.86 -11.11
CA ASN A 118 -10.63 1.86 -10.36
C ASN A 118 -11.87 2.35 -11.14
N LEU A 119 -11.80 2.31 -12.47
CA LEU A 119 -12.91 2.65 -13.38
C LEU A 119 -13.97 1.54 -13.47
N ALA A 120 -13.57 0.29 -13.25
CA ALA A 120 -14.45 -0.89 -13.31
C ALA A 120 -15.34 -1.01 -12.06
N GLU A 121 -16.36 -0.17 -11.93
CA GLU A 121 -17.24 -0.09 -10.74
C GLU A 121 -17.86 -1.43 -10.33
N ALA A 122 -18.27 -2.26 -11.31
CA ALA A 122 -18.93 -3.54 -11.07
C ALA A 122 -18.00 -4.60 -10.46
N ASN A 123 -16.76 -4.69 -10.94
CA ASN A 123 -15.87 -5.82 -10.66
C ASN A 123 -14.64 -5.45 -9.82
N LYS A 124 -14.40 -4.16 -9.53
CA LYS A 124 -13.22 -3.73 -8.77
C LYS A 124 -13.12 -4.36 -7.39
N LEU A 125 -14.25 -4.49 -6.68
CA LEU A 125 -14.24 -4.99 -5.30
C LEU A 125 -13.81 -6.45 -5.26
N THR A 126 -14.32 -7.28 -6.16
CA THR A 126 -13.99 -8.71 -6.23
C THR A 126 -12.50 -8.92 -6.52
N PHE A 127 -11.94 -8.15 -7.45
CA PHE A 127 -10.52 -8.20 -7.79
C PHE A 127 -9.63 -7.70 -6.63
N LEU A 128 -9.89 -6.48 -6.14
CA LEU A 128 -9.08 -5.86 -5.08
C LEU A 128 -9.14 -6.65 -3.77
N ASN A 129 -10.30 -7.22 -3.41
CA ASN A 129 -10.42 -8.04 -2.21
C ASN A 129 -9.59 -9.33 -2.32
N SER A 130 -9.70 -10.03 -3.44
CA SER A 130 -8.91 -11.24 -3.71
C SER A 130 -7.40 -10.97 -3.64
N MET A 131 -6.96 -9.85 -4.21
CA MET A 131 -5.57 -9.41 -4.16
C MET A 131 -5.12 -9.08 -2.73
N LYS A 132 -5.90 -8.28 -2.00
CA LYS A 132 -5.60 -7.87 -0.62
C LYS A 132 -5.50 -9.06 0.33
N MET A 133 -6.39 -10.05 0.17
CA MET A 133 -6.35 -11.26 0.98
C MET A 133 -5.05 -12.05 0.76
N LYS A 134 -4.70 -12.31 -0.51
CA LYS A 134 -3.46 -13.05 -0.85
C LYS A 134 -2.22 -12.32 -0.34
N LEU A 135 -2.16 -11.00 -0.51
CA LEU A 135 -1.07 -10.16 0.00
C LEU A 135 -0.96 -10.25 1.54
N SER A 136 -2.09 -10.18 2.25
CA SER A 136 -2.12 -10.28 3.71
C SER A 136 -1.57 -11.61 4.23
N VAL A 137 -1.90 -12.72 3.56
CA VAL A 137 -1.39 -14.05 3.92
C VAL A 137 0.13 -14.11 3.72
N ILE A 138 0.64 -13.61 2.59
CA ILE A 138 2.08 -13.61 2.30
C ILE A 138 2.85 -12.80 3.35
N LEU A 139 2.41 -11.56 3.63
CA LEU A 139 3.06 -10.71 4.64
C LEU A 139 3.02 -11.34 6.04
N GLY A 140 1.89 -11.95 6.42
CA GLY A 140 1.75 -12.63 7.71
C GLY A 140 2.71 -13.81 7.86
N VAL A 141 2.81 -14.66 6.84
CA VAL A 141 3.75 -15.80 6.86
C VAL A 141 5.20 -15.31 6.89
N SER A 142 5.56 -14.30 6.10
CA SER A 142 6.89 -13.70 6.14
C SER A 142 7.25 -13.13 7.52
N GLN A 143 6.32 -12.43 8.18
CA GLN A 143 6.54 -11.87 9.52
C GLN A 143 6.71 -12.98 10.58
N MET A 144 5.87 -14.01 10.54
CA MET A 144 5.99 -15.16 11.46
C MET A 144 7.31 -15.90 11.26
N ALA A 145 7.73 -16.12 10.00
CA ALA A 145 9.00 -16.76 9.68
C ALA A 145 10.20 -15.95 10.21
N PHE A 146 10.16 -14.61 10.06
CA PHE A 146 11.18 -13.73 10.62
C PHE A 146 11.27 -13.86 12.15
N GLY A 147 10.14 -13.96 12.85
CA GLY A 147 10.12 -14.19 14.30
C GLY A 147 10.76 -15.52 14.74
N VAL A 148 10.56 -16.60 13.97
CA VAL A 148 11.20 -17.89 14.21
C VAL A 148 12.72 -17.81 13.99
N LEU A 149 13.17 -17.09 12.95
CA LEU A 149 14.61 -16.88 12.70
C LEU A 149 15.30 -16.16 13.85
N LEU A 150 14.66 -15.14 14.44
CA LEU A 150 15.19 -14.44 15.61
C LEU A 150 15.29 -15.36 16.83
N SER A 151 14.25 -16.19 17.06
CA SER A 151 14.26 -17.19 18.13
C SER A 151 15.41 -18.18 17.97
N TYR A 152 15.68 -18.63 16.74
CA TYR A 152 16.81 -19.51 16.45
C TYR A 152 18.17 -18.84 16.72
N GLN A 153 18.34 -17.58 16.33
CA GLN A 153 19.57 -16.82 16.62
C GLN A 153 19.79 -16.66 18.13
N ASN A 154 18.71 -16.41 18.89
CA ASN A 154 18.78 -16.31 20.34
C ASN A 154 19.21 -17.64 20.99
N TYR A 155 18.63 -18.76 20.55
CA TYR A 155 19.04 -20.09 21.04
C TYR A 155 20.53 -20.37 20.78
N LYS A 156 21.02 -20.05 19.58
CA LYS A 156 22.45 -20.22 19.23
C LYS A 156 23.35 -19.37 20.13
N PHE A 157 22.97 -18.12 20.41
CA PHE A 157 23.73 -17.23 21.29
C PHE A 157 23.80 -17.78 22.73
N VAL A 158 22.66 -18.19 23.30
CA VAL A 158 22.59 -18.76 24.65
C VAL A 158 23.37 -20.08 24.74
N PHE A 159 23.25 -20.95 23.73
CA PHE A 159 23.98 -22.22 23.67
C PHE A 159 25.51 -22.00 23.64
N LEU A 160 25.98 -20.99 22.90
CA LEU A 160 27.40 -20.65 22.85
C LEU A 160 27.93 -20.14 24.21
N GLN A 161 27.12 -19.33 24.91
CA GLN A 161 27.44 -18.84 26.26
C GLN A 161 27.56 -19.98 27.28
N LEU A 162 26.62 -20.94 27.26
CA LEU A 162 26.68 -22.11 28.15
C LEU A 162 27.92 -22.98 27.89
N LYS A 163 28.31 -23.14 26.62
CA LYS A 163 29.50 -23.93 26.26
C LYS A 163 30.80 -23.28 26.71
N LEU A 164 30.89 -21.94 26.73
CA LEU A 164 32.05 -21.21 27.24
C LEU A 164 32.17 -21.28 28.77
N ASN A 165 31.04 -21.15 29.50
CA ASN A 165 31.04 -21.22 30.97
C ASN A 165 31.29 -22.63 31.53
N CYS A 166 31.10 -23.69 30.75
CA CYS A 166 31.46 -25.06 31.17
C CYS A 166 32.93 -25.42 30.94
N ILE A 167 33.70 -24.57 30.23
CA ILE A 167 35.12 -24.83 29.92
C ILE A 167 36.06 -24.02 30.85
N SER A 168 35.55 -22.98 31.52
CA SER A 168 36.24 -22.23 32.58
C SER A 168 36.03 -22.85 33.97
#